data_AF-A0A1M2Z840-F1
#
_entry.id   AF-A0A1M2Z840-F1
#
_cell.length_a   1.000
_cell.length_b   1.000
_cell.length_c   1.000
_cell.angle_alpha   90.00
_cell.angle_beta   90.00
_cell.angle_gamma   90.00
#
_symmetry.space_group_name_H-M   'P 1'
#
loop_
_entity.id
_entity.type
_entity.pdbx_description
1 polymer ?
#
loop_
_entity_poly.entity_id
_entity_poly.type
_entity_poly.pdbx_seq_one_letter_code
_entity_poly.pdbx_strand_id
1 'polypeptide(L)'
;MKQSTLTQCVESFFQELEISADQDTCSKRDYLAQSIYEFLHGESKDSAFHVYEIFFGTYRIMLKGAKNPFIDLLDTLRSYEERAATLIEKQRDHFVHSVNVFILGLAFYAANKPYRDAFSGAVMDDMKYPENFPTAREEFLFRWGLAALFHDVGYPVEIISNQLVRFLKFVTDADHDSTLGDVKVHLEFDNFRRFNSVAEVVPKKEFIKNFYKEDDSSVYVDLLQPIDLLAQRIHQTTGIPMNTIKNKLDLYHAEMARKGFVDHGYYSAIIVLKWYGYLIQTTEEEPLRFYHAIVDSACAILLHNYYDKTLIDSFGLQPLTAKQNPIAYLLMFCDEMQDWNRAAYGVLEKYRTQITSANIEINDHRFGISYYAAKGIIPCQFVENKKKLFSRILDISGVFSEGLDIDCIALEEIFIEAQSDSAVPRPLLENMERLARAIHEDYISTQKQRNAPIFVAEDFDQLEPSTRYSNLRQAMNIDNKLRKLGYVLVSAAAPETAIETLEDDVVERYAILEHEDWMRGKERYGWTSSPVRNDSLKQHDCLVPWAELPREQRQKDIDTAENLIKLANIAGMKIVRMPSYE
;
A
#
# COMPACT_ATOMS: atom_id res chain seq x y z
N MET A 1 15.12 17.56 17.51
CA MET A 1 14.25 17.13 16.41
C MET A 1 12.96 17.91 16.50
N LYS A 2 12.53 18.60 15.44
CA LYS A 2 11.19 19.23 15.43
C LYS A 2 10.16 18.08 15.41
N GLN A 3 9.20 18.12 16.31
CA GLN A 3 8.08 17.17 16.35
C GLN A 3 7.26 17.30 15.06
N SER A 4 6.81 16.18 14.50
CA SER A 4 6.03 16.21 13.25
C SER A 4 4.68 16.90 13.48
N THR A 5 4.19 17.67 12.51
CA THR A 5 2.87 18.33 12.57
C THR A 5 1.75 17.32 12.83
N LEU A 6 1.86 16.12 12.26
CA LEU A 6 0.92 15.02 12.45
C LEU A 6 0.82 14.61 13.93
N THR A 7 1.96 14.42 14.60
CA THR A 7 2.01 14.10 16.04
C THR A 7 1.34 15.18 16.88
N GLN A 8 1.58 16.45 16.57
CA GLN A 8 0.99 17.58 17.30
C GLN A 8 -0.54 17.63 17.16
N CYS A 9 -1.07 17.37 15.96
CA CYS A 9 -2.51 17.31 15.73
C CYS A 9 -3.16 16.15 16.50
N VAL A 10 -2.51 14.98 16.54
CA VAL A 10 -3.00 13.82 17.29
C VAL A 10 -2.96 14.08 18.80
N GLU A 11 -1.89 14.69 19.32
CA GLU A 11 -1.80 15.08 20.73
C GLU A 11 -2.92 16.06 21.10
N SER A 12 -3.17 17.07 20.25
CA SER A 12 -4.29 18.00 20.42
C SER A 12 -5.64 17.27 20.38
N PHE A 13 -5.80 16.24 19.52
CA PHE A 13 -7.02 15.42 19.49
C PHE A 13 -7.30 14.78 20.84
N PHE A 14 -6.30 14.11 21.44
CA PHE A 14 -6.46 13.38 22.70
C PHE A 14 -6.55 14.29 23.92
N GLN A 15 -5.96 15.49 23.88
CA GLN A 15 -6.11 16.50 24.94
C GLN A 15 -7.57 16.94 25.11
N GLU A 16 -8.31 17.04 24.00
CA GLU A 16 -9.73 17.45 23.98
C GLU A 16 -10.70 16.26 23.97
N LEU A 17 -10.21 15.02 24.02
CA LEU A 17 -11.05 13.82 24.01
C LEU A 17 -11.55 13.48 25.41
N GLU A 18 -12.87 13.37 25.53
CA GLU A 18 -13.58 12.86 26.70
C GLU A 18 -14.28 11.55 26.32
N ILE A 19 -14.07 10.48 27.10
CA ILE A 19 -14.69 9.17 26.90
C ILE A 19 -15.72 8.94 28.01
N SER A 20 -16.96 8.64 27.64
CA SER A 20 -18.13 8.66 28.53
C SER A 20 -18.33 7.39 29.38
N ALA A 21 -17.63 6.27 29.09
CA ALA A 21 -17.85 4.98 29.73
C ALA A 21 -16.96 4.70 30.97
N ASP A 22 -17.55 4.91 32.16
CA ASP A 22 -17.22 4.43 33.51
C ASP A 22 -16.04 5.04 34.30
N GLN A 23 -16.24 5.06 35.63
CA GLN A 23 -15.62 5.85 36.72
C GLN A 23 -14.08 5.90 36.86
N ASP A 24 -13.32 5.34 35.91
CA ASP A 24 -11.84 5.26 35.90
C ASP A 24 -11.25 6.03 34.70
N THR A 25 -11.75 7.25 34.52
CA THR A 25 -11.72 8.12 33.33
C THR A 25 -10.33 8.45 32.75
N CYS A 26 -9.25 8.22 33.48
CA CYS A 26 -7.89 8.49 32.97
C CYS A 26 -7.37 7.32 32.11
N SER A 27 -7.75 6.08 32.42
CA SER A 27 -7.02 4.90 31.92
C SER A 27 -7.21 4.63 30.42
N LYS A 28 -8.45 4.55 29.92
CA LYS A 28 -8.73 4.13 28.52
C LYS A 28 -8.25 5.12 27.46
N ARG A 29 -8.53 6.41 27.66
CA ARG A 29 -8.06 7.49 26.79
C ARG A 29 -6.54 7.48 26.71
N ASP A 30 -5.88 7.38 27.86
CA ASP A 30 -4.42 7.40 27.94
C ASP A 30 -3.81 6.14 27.31
N TYR A 31 -4.42 4.96 27.48
CA TYR A 31 -3.99 3.74 26.79
C TYR A 31 -4.10 3.87 25.27
N LEU A 32 -5.22 4.39 24.77
CA LEU A 32 -5.40 4.56 23.33
C LEU A 32 -4.39 5.57 22.77
N ALA A 33 -4.25 6.73 23.42
CA ALA A 33 -3.26 7.73 23.05
C ALA A 33 -1.84 7.16 23.05
N GLN A 34 -1.45 6.45 24.13
CA GLN A 34 -0.13 5.88 24.27
C GLN A 34 0.17 4.82 23.21
N SER A 35 -0.81 3.99 22.82
CA SER A 35 -0.66 3.00 21.75
C SER A 35 -0.37 3.64 20.40
N ILE A 36 -1.03 4.77 20.11
CA ILE A 36 -0.82 5.54 18.89
C ILE A 36 0.54 6.24 18.93
N TYR A 37 0.93 6.78 20.09
CA TYR A 37 2.25 7.39 20.24
C TYR A 37 3.37 6.35 20.06
N GLU A 38 3.22 5.15 20.62
CA GLU A 38 4.17 4.06 20.42
C GLU A 38 4.29 3.69 18.93
N PHE A 39 3.16 3.56 18.23
CA PHE A 39 3.15 3.34 16.79
C PHE A 39 3.86 4.45 16.01
N LEU A 40 3.59 5.73 16.31
CA LEU A 40 4.23 6.88 15.65
C LEU A 40 5.75 6.97 15.90
N HIS A 41 6.24 6.45 17.04
CA HIS A 41 7.68 6.43 17.34
C HIS A 41 8.41 5.26 16.68
N GLY A 42 7.71 4.15 16.41
CA GLY A 42 8.29 2.94 15.84
C GLY A 42 7.24 2.06 15.18
N GLU A 43 6.90 2.39 13.93
CA GLU A 43 5.87 1.67 13.16
C GLU A 43 6.24 0.19 12.99
N SER A 44 5.34 -0.67 13.45
CA SER A 44 5.48 -2.12 13.35
C SER A 44 4.10 -2.78 13.35
N LYS A 45 4.03 -4.04 12.90
CA LYS A 45 2.79 -4.83 12.98
C LYS A 45 2.30 -5.00 14.41
N ASP A 46 3.22 -5.16 15.37
CA ASP A 46 2.87 -5.34 16.78
C ASP A 46 2.31 -4.05 17.39
N SER A 47 2.95 -2.90 17.14
CA SER A 47 2.42 -1.61 17.57
C SER A 47 1.09 -1.28 16.91
N ALA A 48 0.90 -1.63 15.62
CA ALA A 48 -0.38 -1.50 14.94
C ALA A 48 -1.46 -2.36 15.61
N PHE A 49 -1.16 -3.62 15.90
CA PHE A 49 -2.07 -4.55 16.56
C PHE A 49 -2.51 -4.04 17.94
N HIS A 50 -1.61 -3.45 18.72
CA HIS A 50 -1.97 -2.82 20.00
C HIS A 50 -3.00 -1.70 19.84
N VAL A 51 -2.92 -0.89 18.77
CA VAL A 51 -3.93 0.15 18.49
C VAL A 51 -5.30 -0.49 18.27
N TYR A 52 -5.39 -1.56 17.48
CA TYR A 52 -6.64 -2.31 17.29
C TYR A 52 -7.18 -2.86 18.62
N GLU A 53 -6.33 -3.55 19.38
CA GLU A 53 -6.72 -4.18 20.64
C GLU A 53 -7.26 -3.16 21.64
N ILE A 54 -6.58 -2.03 21.81
CA ILE A 54 -6.98 -0.98 22.75
C ILE A 54 -8.22 -0.24 22.25
N PHE A 55 -8.35 0.01 20.95
CA PHE A 55 -9.57 0.60 20.38
C PHE A 55 -10.80 -0.26 20.68
N PHE A 56 -10.73 -1.58 20.43
CA PHE A 56 -11.80 -2.51 20.79
C PHE A 56 -12.02 -2.64 22.29
N GLY A 57 -10.92 -2.66 23.05
CA GLY A 57 -10.96 -2.69 24.50
C GLY A 57 -11.58 -1.43 25.11
N THR A 58 -11.62 -0.33 24.36
CA THR A 58 -12.24 0.94 24.76
C THR A 58 -13.74 0.91 24.47
N TYR A 59 -14.14 0.59 23.24
CA TYR A 59 -15.54 0.56 22.81
C TYR A 59 -16.19 -0.82 22.99
N ARG A 60 -15.89 -1.47 24.13
CA ARG A 60 -16.21 -2.88 24.42
C ARG A 60 -17.63 -3.28 24.06
N ILE A 61 -17.78 -3.96 22.94
CA ILE A 61 -18.87 -4.92 22.77
C ILE A 61 -18.30 -6.32 23.04
N MET A 62 -17.93 -6.55 24.31
CA MET A 62 -17.37 -7.83 24.74
C MET A 62 -18.49 -8.80 25.12
N LEU A 63 -18.45 -10.00 24.54
CA LEU A 63 -19.27 -11.13 24.97
C LEU A 63 -18.90 -11.51 26.42
N LYS A 64 -19.89 -11.62 27.32
CA LYS A 64 -19.66 -12.06 28.70
C LYS A 64 -18.95 -13.43 28.71
N GLY A 65 -17.68 -13.46 29.13
CA GLY A 65 -16.90 -14.68 29.36
C GLY A 65 -16.23 -15.34 28.15
N ALA A 66 -16.13 -14.66 26.99
CA ALA A 66 -15.52 -15.25 25.78
C ALA A 66 -14.29 -14.47 25.26
N LYS A 67 -13.48 -15.14 24.42
CA LYS A 67 -12.47 -14.49 23.56
C LYS A 67 -13.16 -13.52 22.60
N ASN A 68 -12.55 -12.37 22.32
CA ASN A 68 -13.10 -11.39 21.39
C ASN A 68 -12.97 -11.92 19.95
N PRO A 69 -14.08 -12.25 19.25
CA PRO A 69 -14.03 -12.80 17.90
C PRO A 69 -13.32 -11.87 16.91
N PHE A 70 -13.35 -10.55 17.14
CA PHE A 70 -12.63 -9.59 16.30
C PHE A 70 -11.12 -9.70 16.44
N ILE A 71 -10.61 -9.89 17.66
CA ILE A 71 -9.18 -10.10 17.88
C ILE A 71 -8.74 -11.42 17.26
N ASP A 72 -9.54 -12.48 17.41
CA ASP A 72 -9.26 -13.78 16.76
C ASP A 72 -9.24 -13.68 15.22
N LEU A 73 -10.10 -12.85 14.61
CA LEU A 73 -10.02 -12.58 13.17
C LEU A 73 -8.81 -11.73 12.81
N LEU A 74 -8.51 -10.66 13.54
CA LEU A 74 -7.32 -9.86 13.27
C LEU A 74 -6.05 -10.72 13.34
N ASP A 75 -5.96 -11.63 14.31
CA ASP A 75 -4.88 -12.63 14.37
C ASP A 75 -4.87 -13.55 13.16
N THR A 76 -6.05 -14.04 12.74
CA THR A 76 -6.18 -14.88 11.55
C THR A 76 -5.75 -14.14 10.29
N LEU A 77 -6.21 -12.90 10.11
CA LEU A 77 -5.89 -12.01 8.99
C LEU A 77 -4.40 -11.65 8.96
N ARG A 78 -3.82 -11.27 10.10
CA ARG A 78 -2.38 -11.01 10.26
C ARG A 78 -1.56 -12.21 9.83
N SER A 79 -1.92 -13.39 10.34
CA SER A 79 -1.23 -14.64 9.99
C SER A 79 -1.39 -15.01 8.52
N TYR A 80 -2.52 -14.63 7.90
CA TYR A 80 -2.79 -14.88 6.49
C TYR A 80 -1.94 -13.96 5.62
N GLU A 81 -1.92 -12.66 5.93
CA GLU A 81 -1.12 -11.68 5.21
C GLU A 81 0.37 -11.99 5.25
N GLU A 82 0.91 -12.36 6.41
CA GLU A 82 2.32 -12.76 6.56
C GLU A 82 2.69 -13.94 5.67
N ARG A 83 1.78 -14.89 5.50
CA ARG A 83 2.01 -16.10 4.68
C ARG A 83 1.78 -15.84 3.20
N ALA A 84 0.73 -15.09 2.87
CA ALA A 84 0.37 -14.73 1.49
C ALA A 84 1.35 -13.72 0.86
N ALA A 85 2.09 -12.97 1.68
CA ALA A 85 3.10 -11.99 1.27
C ALA A 85 4.15 -12.54 0.32
N THR A 86 4.46 -13.82 0.45
CA THR A 86 5.50 -14.47 -0.34
C THR A 86 5.06 -14.78 -1.78
N LEU A 87 3.77 -14.63 -2.12
CA LEU A 87 3.16 -15.15 -3.35
C LEU A 87 2.60 -14.08 -4.31
N ILE A 88 2.53 -12.80 -3.92
CA ILE A 88 1.89 -11.73 -4.71
C ILE A 88 2.86 -10.60 -5.05
N GLU A 89 2.74 -10.04 -6.25
CA GLU A 89 3.63 -8.99 -6.80
C GLU A 89 3.42 -7.59 -6.21
N LYS A 90 2.25 -7.33 -5.60
CA LYS A 90 1.82 -6.05 -5.01
C LYS A 90 1.17 -6.30 -3.65
N GLN A 91 1.95 -6.62 -2.62
CA GLN A 91 1.38 -6.74 -1.28
C GLN A 91 1.95 -5.65 -0.38
N ARG A 92 1.01 -4.88 0.19
CA ARG A 92 1.20 -3.84 1.21
C ARG A 92 0.89 -4.45 2.58
N ASP A 93 1.45 -3.89 3.64
CA ASP A 93 1.03 -4.22 5.00
C ASP A 93 -0.26 -3.45 5.33
N HIS A 94 -1.40 -4.15 5.30
CA HIS A 94 -2.70 -3.50 5.43
C HIS A 94 -3.05 -3.11 6.86
N PHE A 95 -2.42 -3.76 7.84
CA PHE A 95 -2.58 -3.42 9.26
C PHE A 95 -1.89 -2.11 9.59
N VAL A 96 -0.62 -1.98 9.19
CA VAL A 96 0.15 -0.74 9.37
C VAL A 96 -0.46 0.39 8.55
N HIS A 97 -0.93 0.09 7.33
CA HIS A 97 -1.65 1.04 6.49
C HIS A 97 -2.93 1.55 7.15
N SER A 98 -3.81 0.67 7.61
CA SER A 98 -5.08 1.04 8.25
C SER A 98 -4.88 1.90 9.52
N VAL A 99 -3.84 1.63 10.31
CA VAL A 99 -3.50 2.46 11.46
C VAL A 99 -2.97 3.84 11.03
N ASN A 100 -2.15 3.92 9.98
CA ASN A 100 -1.72 5.20 9.42
C ASN A 100 -2.89 6.02 8.86
N VAL A 101 -3.84 5.37 8.16
CA VAL A 101 -5.10 6.00 7.69
C VAL A 101 -5.89 6.53 8.88
N PHE A 102 -6.06 5.71 9.92
CA PHE A 102 -6.75 6.10 11.15
C PHE A 102 -6.12 7.34 11.80
N ILE A 103 -4.80 7.35 11.99
CA ILE A 103 -4.05 8.47 12.57
C ILE A 103 -4.17 9.74 11.72
N LEU A 104 -4.07 9.62 10.40
CA LEU A 104 -4.25 10.75 9.48
C LEU A 104 -5.64 11.39 9.65
N GLY A 105 -6.69 10.58 9.80
CA GLY A 105 -8.04 11.08 10.04
C GLY A 105 -8.22 11.75 11.42
N LEU A 106 -7.54 11.28 12.46
CA LEU A 106 -7.51 11.96 13.77
C LEU A 106 -6.88 13.35 13.65
N ALA A 107 -5.75 13.44 12.96
CA ALA A 107 -5.07 14.71 12.72
C ALA A 107 -5.92 15.65 11.87
N PHE A 108 -6.58 15.14 10.83
CA PHE A 108 -7.51 15.89 9.98
C PHE A 108 -8.64 16.50 10.82
N TYR A 109 -9.33 15.69 11.63
CA TYR A 109 -10.42 16.15 12.48
C TYR A 109 -9.94 17.20 13.50
N ALA A 110 -8.76 17.01 14.09
CA ALA A 110 -8.20 17.97 15.05
C ALA A 110 -7.86 19.31 14.39
N ALA A 111 -7.30 19.29 13.18
CA ALA A 111 -6.76 20.49 12.54
C ALA A 111 -7.76 21.29 11.71
N ASN A 112 -8.87 20.69 11.24
CA ASN A 112 -9.78 21.33 10.30
C ASN A 112 -11.20 21.53 10.87
N LYS A 113 -11.53 22.79 11.21
CA LYS A 113 -12.85 23.18 11.71
C LYS A 113 -13.98 23.00 10.69
N PRO A 114 -13.84 23.38 9.40
CA PRO A 114 -14.91 23.17 8.41
C PRO A 114 -15.39 21.71 8.34
N TYR A 115 -14.47 20.75 8.41
CA TYR A 115 -14.80 19.33 8.47
C TYR A 115 -15.49 18.94 9.78
N ARG A 116 -15.02 19.43 10.93
CA ARG A 116 -15.73 19.19 12.21
C ARG A 116 -17.16 19.70 12.17
N ASP A 117 -17.38 20.89 11.61
CA ASP A 117 -18.72 21.47 11.47
C ASP A 117 -19.60 20.62 10.54
N ALA A 118 -19.03 20.09 9.44
CA ALA A 118 -19.73 19.18 8.54
C ALA A 118 -20.07 17.84 9.22
N PHE A 119 -19.15 17.27 9.99
CA PHE A 119 -19.36 16.05 10.77
C PHE A 119 -20.45 16.25 11.82
N SER A 120 -20.32 17.27 12.67
CA SER A 120 -21.31 17.57 13.72
C SER A 120 -22.69 17.87 13.12
N GLY A 121 -22.76 18.63 12.02
CA GLY A 121 -24.02 18.92 11.35
C GLY A 121 -24.70 17.70 10.71
N ALA A 122 -23.93 16.67 10.33
CA ALA A 122 -24.47 15.44 9.74
C ALA A 122 -24.83 14.38 10.78
N VAL A 123 -24.12 14.34 11.92
CA VAL A 123 -24.15 13.22 12.87
C VAL A 123 -24.66 13.59 14.25
N MET A 124 -24.45 14.83 14.72
CA MET A 124 -24.77 15.23 16.11
C MET A 124 -26.12 15.92 16.21
N ASP A 125 -27.19 15.14 16.18
CA ASP A 125 -28.57 15.58 16.44
C ASP A 125 -29.19 14.67 17.50
N ASP A 126 -29.25 15.14 18.75
CA ASP A 126 -29.74 14.36 19.90
C ASP A 126 -31.20 13.89 19.76
N MET A 127 -32.00 14.58 18.96
CA MET A 127 -33.39 14.18 18.70
C MET A 127 -33.47 13.04 17.71
N LYS A 128 -32.54 13.00 16.75
CA LYS A 128 -32.49 12.00 15.68
C LYS A 128 -31.62 10.79 16.03
N TYR A 129 -30.56 11.01 16.81
CA TYR A 129 -29.54 10.03 17.15
C TYR A 129 -29.31 10.02 18.68
N PRO A 130 -30.35 9.71 19.48
CA PRO A 130 -30.27 9.76 20.95
C PRO A 130 -29.24 8.79 21.54
N GLU A 131 -28.80 7.80 20.77
CA GLU A 131 -27.84 6.79 21.18
C GLU A 131 -26.38 7.12 20.83
N ASN A 132 -26.12 8.29 20.24
CA ASN A 132 -24.75 8.79 20.02
C ASN A 132 -24.04 9.07 21.35
N PHE A 133 -22.70 9.03 21.31
CA PHE A 133 -21.89 9.51 22.43
C PHE A 133 -22.12 11.02 22.67
N PRO A 134 -22.05 11.51 23.93
CA PRO A 134 -22.38 12.90 24.26
C PRO A 134 -21.48 13.94 23.57
N THR A 135 -20.23 13.58 23.27
CA THR A 135 -19.29 14.49 22.61
C THR A 135 -19.10 14.10 21.16
N ALA A 136 -19.10 15.10 20.27
CA ALA A 136 -18.85 14.90 18.84
C ALA A 136 -17.50 14.21 18.57
N ARG A 137 -16.51 14.47 19.42
CA ARG A 137 -15.15 13.91 19.29
C ARG A 137 -15.10 12.43 19.64
N GLU A 138 -15.84 11.98 20.67
CA GLU A 138 -15.99 10.57 21.00
C GLU A 138 -16.79 9.82 19.93
N GLU A 139 -17.90 10.41 19.47
CA GLU A 139 -18.72 9.84 18.39
C GLU A 139 -17.93 9.72 17.08
N PHE A 140 -17.15 10.75 16.74
CA PHE A 140 -16.21 10.71 15.63
C PHE A 140 -15.20 9.59 15.80
N LEU A 141 -14.53 9.50 16.95
CA LEU A 141 -13.52 8.47 17.21
C LEU A 141 -14.08 7.07 17.05
N PHE A 142 -15.29 6.81 17.54
CA PHE A 142 -15.98 5.54 17.36
C PHE A 142 -16.23 5.23 15.88
N ARG A 143 -16.97 6.09 15.16
CA ARG A 143 -17.30 5.86 13.74
C ARG A 143 -16.07 5.79 12.85
N TRP A 144 -15.12 6.69 13.07
CA TRP A 144 -13.89 6.76 12.30
C TRP A 144 -13.01 5.54 12.55
N GLY A 145 -12.86 5.11 13.80
CA GLY A 145 -12.10 3.90 14.11
C GLY A 145 -12.73 2.66 13.47
N LEU A 146 -14.07 2.55 13.42
CA LEU A 146 -14.73 1.47 12.69
C LEU A 146 -14.47 1.53 11.17
N ALA A 147 -14.51 2.71 10.57
CA ALA A 147 -14.27 2.84 9.14
C ALA A 147 -12.80 2.61 8.78
N ALA A 148 -11.89 3.36 9.39
CA ALA A 148 -10.48 3.36 9.04
C ALA A 148 -9.77 2.05 9.41
N LEU A 149 -10.04 1.47 10.58
CA LEU A 149 -9.35 0.25 11.00
C LEU A 149 -9.87 -1.00 10.27
N PHE A 150 -11.10 -1.00 9.73
CA PHE A 150 -11.69 -2.20 9.11
C PHE A 150 -11.90 -2.11 7.60
N HIS A 151 -11.52 -1.01 6.93
CA HIS A 151 -11.77 -0.88 5.51
C HIS A 151 -11.10 -1.99 4.67
N ASP A 152 -9.97 -2.53 5.13
CA ASP A 152 -9.21 -3.62 4.50
C ASP A 152 -9.47 -5.02 5.05
N VAL A 153 -10.42 -5.21 5.98
CA VAL A 153 -10.68 -6.54 6.61
C VAL A 153 -11.08 -7.62 5.59
N GLY A 154 -11.64 -7.23 4.45
CA GLY A 154 -12.03 -8.07 3.32
C GLY A 154 -10.93 -8.31 2.28
N TYR A 155 -9.75 -7.68 2.41
CA TYR A 155 -8.66 -7.77 1.44
C TYR A 155 -8.16 -9.19 1.14
N PRO A 156 -8.18 -10.17 2.07
CA PRO A 156 -7.81 -11.55 1.74
C PRO A 156 -8.60 -12.16 0.58
N VAL A 157 -9.87 -11.77 0.38
CA VAL A 157 -10.68 -12.25 -0.74
C VAL A 157 -10.10 -11.76 -2.07
N GLU A 158 -9.66 -10.50 -2.11
CA GLU A 158 -9.00 -9.91 -3.28
C GLU A 158 -7.63 -10.54 -3.53
N ILE A 159 -6.83 -10.77 -2.48
CA ILE A 159 -5.55 -11.50 -2.56
C ILE A 159 -5.72 -12.84 -3.26
N ILE A 160 -6.67 -13.65 -2.80
CA ILE A 160 -6.90 -15.00 -3.34
C ILE A 160 -7.26 -14.93 -4.81
N SER A 161 -8.13 -13.99 -5.20
CA SER A 161 -8.50 -13.77 -6.59
C SER A 161 -7.30 -13.41 -7.46
N ASN A 162 -6.50 -12.43 -7.02
CA ASN A 162 -5.31 -11.98 -7.74
C ASN A 162 -4.24 -13.07 -7.86
N GLN A 163 -4.06 -13.91 -6.82
CA GLN A 163 -3.17 -15.07 -6.88
C GLN A 163 -3.63 -16.08 -7.93
N LEU A 164 -4.94 -16.37 -7.99
CA LEU A 164 -5.49 -17.30 -8.98
C LEU A 164 -5.33 -16.75 -10.41
N VAL A 165 -5.60 -15.46 -10.61
CA VAL A 165 -5.41 -14.79 -11.91
C VAL A 165 -3.96 -14.92 -12.37
N ARG A 166 -3.00 -14.64 -11.49
CA ARG A 166 -1.58 -14.73 -11.79
C ARG A 166 -1.15 -16.15 -12.14
N PHE A 167 -1.61 -17.15 -11.38
CA PHE A 167 -1.30 -18.54 -11.66
C PHE A 167 -1.83 -18.96 -13.03
N LEU A 168 -3.08 -18.61 -13.36
CA LEU A 168 -3.66 -18.94 -14.65
C LEU A 168 -2.94 -18.22 -15.79
N LYS A 169 -2.61 -16.94 -15.63
CA LYS A 169 -1.79 -16.19 -16.59
C LYS A 169 -0.45 -16.87 -16.86
N PHE A 170 0.26 -17.28 -15.81
CA PHE A 170 1.52 -18.02 -15.97
C PHE A 170 1.35 -19.34 -16.75
N VAL A 171 0.24 -20.05 -16.57
CA VAL A 171 -0.07 -21.29 -17.29
C VAL A 171 -0.44 -21.01 -18.75
N THR A 172 -1.19 -19.94 -19.02
CA THR A 172 -1.65 -19.61 -20.38
C THR A 172 -0.62 -18.89 -21.23
N ASP A 173 0.29 -18.12 -20.64
CA ASP A 173 1.35 -17.39 -21.36
C ASP A 173 2.39 -18.32 -22.03
N ALA A 174 2.24 -19.64 -21.92
CA ALA A 174 3.12 -20.66 -22.50
C ALA A 174 3.15 -20.66 -24.04
N ASP A 175 2.10 -20.18 -24.70
CA ASP A 175 2.02 -20.06 -26.17
C ASP A 175 2.39 -18.67 -26.70
N HIS A 176 2.63 -17.70 -25.81
CA HIS A 176 2.94 -16.29 -26.11
C HIS A 176 1.93 -15.58 -27.02
N ASP A 177 0.68 -16.06 -27.09
CA ASP A 177 -0.36 -15.48 -27.95
C ASP A 177 -1.31 -14.56 -27.17
N SER A 178 -0.93 -13.29 -27.05
CA SER A 178 -1.75 -12.24 -26.42
C SER A 178 -3.11 -11.98 -27.11
N THR A 179 -3.37 -12.53 -28.30
CA THR A 179 -4.63 -12.31 -29.03
C THR A 179 -5.78 -13.19 -28.53
N LEU A 180 -5.49 -14.24 -27.74
CA LEU A 180 -6.48 -15.17 -27.20
C LEU A 180 -7.21 -14.63 -25.95
N GLY A 181 -6.74 -13.52 -25.40
CA GLY A 181 -7.31 -12.85 -24.23
C GLY A 181 -6.95 -13.52 -22.90
N ASP A 182 -7.05 -12.75 -21.81
CA ASP A 182 -6.73 -13.25 -20.46
C ASP A 182 -7.83 -14.18 -19.93
N VAL A 183 -7.41 -15.22 -19.20
CA VAL A 183 -8.34 -16.05 -18.41
C VAL A 183 -8.89 -15.23 -17.26
N LYS A 184 -10.20 -14.95 -17.31
CA LYS A 184 -10.89 -14.26 -16.23
C LYS A 184 -11.24 -15.22 -15.12
N VAL A 185 -10.70 -14.94 -13.94
CA VAL A 185 -11.06 -15.66 -12.71
C VAL A 185 -12.39 -15.15 -12.18
N HIS A 186 -13.24 -16.09 -11.79
CA HIS A 186 -14.47 -15.80 -11.07
C HIS A 186 -14.49 -16.56 -9.74
N LEU A 187 -14.76 -15.85 -8.64
CA LEU A 187 -15.07 -16.45 -7.35
C LEU A 187 -16.59 -16.60 -7.20
N GLU A 188 -17.04 -17.84 -7.06
CA GLU A 188 -18.45 -18.16 -6.76
C GLU A 188 -18.57 -18.59 -5.29
N PHE A 189 -19.61 -18.10 -4.61
CA PHE A 189 -19.89 -18.41 -3.22
C PHE A 189 -21.21 -19.16 -3.10
N ASP A 190 -21.14 -20.46 -2.80
CA ASP A 190 -22.35 -21.20 -2.45
C ASP A 190 -22.94 -20.66 -1.13
N ASN A 191 -24.27 -20.56 -1.08
CA ASN A 191 -25.03 -19.98 0.04
C ASN A 191 -24.54 -18.57 0.46
N PHE A 192 -24.24 -17.69 -0.51
CA PHE A 192 -23.84 -16.31 -0.24
C PHE A 192 -24.80 -15.54 0.68
N ARG A 193 -26.09 -15.90 0.68
CA ARG A 193 -27.09 -15.35 1.61
C ARG A 193 -26.66 -15.48 3.07
N ARG A 194 -26.03 -16.60 3.47
CA ARG A 194 -25.52 -16.77 4.84
C ARG A 194 -24.42 -15.77 5.16
N PHE A 195 -23.56 -15.44 4.20
CA PHE A 195 -22.54 -14.39 4.35
C PHE A 195 -23.22 -13.03 4.54
N ASN A 196 -24.14 -12.69 3.63
CA ASN A 196 -25.00 -11.49 3.66
C ASN A 196 -26.14 -11.54 4.69
N SER A 197 -25.98 -12.17 5.85
CA SER A 197 -27.01 -12.17 6.90
C SER A 197 -26.40 -11.90 8.27
N VAL A 198 -26.92 -10.90 8.97
CA VAL A 198 -26.71 -10.74 10.41
C VAL A 198 -27.45 -11.87 11.13
N ALA A 199 -26.82 -12.46 12.15
CA ALA A 199 -27.42 -13.54 12.92
C ALA A 199 -28.61 -13.01 13.74
N GLU A 200 -29.74 -13.71 13.73
CA GLU A 200 -30.90 -13.37 14.57
C GLU A 200 -30.70 -13.99 15.97
N VAL A 201 -30.28 -13.17 16.93
CA VAL A 201 -30.15 -13.54 18.35
C VAL A 201 -31.35 -12.99 19.14
N VAL A 202 -31.70 -11.73 18.88
CA VAL A 202 -32.94 -11.10 19.33
C VAL A 202 -33.97 -11.26 18.21
N PRO A 203 -35.27 -11.52 18.50
CA PRO A 203 -36.29 -11.62 17.46
C PRO A 203 -36.26 -10.41 16.51
N LYS A 204 -36.17 -10.66 15.21
CA LYS A 204 -35.98 -9.61 14.18
C LYS A 204 -36.93 -8.43 14.35
N LYS A 205 -38.22 -8.69 14.61
CA LYS A 205 -39.25 -7.65 14.78
C LYS A 205 -38.97 -6.69 15.94
N GLU A 206 -38.27 -7.15 16.97
CA GLU A 206 -37.88 -6.34 18.12
C GLU A 206 -36.62 -5.55 17.79
N PHE A 207 -35.60 -6.22 17.25
CA PHE A 207 -34.31 -5.61 16.92
C PHE A 207 -34.42 -4.46 15.91
N ILE A 208 -35.30 -4.58 14.92
CA ILE A 208 -35.44 -3.58 13.85
C ILE A 208 -36.49 -2.50 14.15
N LYS A 209 -37.22 -2.63 15.28
CA LYS A 209 -38.51 -1.95 15.50
C LYS A 209 -38.44 -0.43 15.43
N ASN A 210 -37.41 0.17 16.03
CA ASN A 210 -37.28 1.62 16.12
C ASN A 210 -36.84 2.18 14.76
N PHE A 211 -35.76 1.62 14.21
CA PHE A 211 -35.23 2.02 12.91
C PHE A 211 -36.24 1.86 11.75
N TYR A 212 -37.01 0.77 11.74
CA TYR A 212 -38.03 0.54 10.69
C TYR A 212 -39.09 1.66 10.62
N LYS A 213 -39.33 2.38 11.73
CA LYS A 213 -40.30 3.49 11.77
C LYS A 213 -39.72 4.84 11.35
N GLU A 214 -38.40 4.96 11.30
CA GLU A 214 -37.72 6.22 10.99
C GLU A 214 -37.66 6.50 9.48
N ASP A 215 -37.70 5.45 8.66
CA ASP A 215 -37.56 5.57 7.21
C ASP A 215 -38.53 4.66 6.44
N ASP A 216 -39.38 5.27 5.62
CA ASP A 216 -40.34 4.60 4.74
C ASP A 216 -39.66 3.64 3.73
N SER A 217 -38.40 3.89 3.38
CA SER A 217 -37.65 3.02 2.47
C SER A 217 -37.35 1.65 3.08
N SER A 218 -37.50 1.50 4.40
CA SER A 218 -37.33 0.23 5.12
C SER A 218 -38.28 -0.87 4.63
N VAL A 219 -39.38 -0.51 3.96
CA VAL A 219 -40.32 -1.45 3.35
C VAL A 219 -39.70 -2.25 2.19
N TYR A 220 -38.68 -1.71 1.53
CA TYR A 220 -38.06 -2.32 0.34
C TYR A 220 -36.85 -3.22 0.67
N VAL A 221 -36.47 -3.33 1.94
CA VAL A 221 -35.22 -3.93 2.39
C VAL A 221 -35.40 -4.92 3.52
N ASP A 222 -34.52 -5.91 3.59
CA ASP A 222 -34.34 -6.73 4.79
C ASP A 222 -33.25 -6.12 5.67
N LEU A 223 -33.66 -5.53 6.80
CA LEU A 223 -32.77 -4.87 7.77
C LEU A 223 -31.78 -5.81 8.51
N LEU A 224 -31.80 -7.12 8.22
CA LEU A 224 -30.76 -8.07 8.65
C LEU A 224 -29.82 -8.49 7.51
N GLN A 225 -30.00 -7.97 6.29
CA GLN A 225 -29.10 -8.19 5.16
C GLN A 225 -28.14 -6.99 5.02
N PRO A 226 -26.83 -7.16 5.23
CA PRO A 226 -25.84 -6.09 5.07
C PRO A 226 -25.94 -5.31 3.75
N ILE A 227 -26.11 -5.99 2.61
CA ILE A 227 -26.24 -5.34 1.29
C ILE A 227 -27.44 -4.40 1.24
N ASP A 228 -28.58 -4.81 1.82
CA ASP A 228 -29.79 -4.00 1.82
C ASP A 228 -29.63 -2.75 2.71
N LEU A 229 -28.95 -2.90 3.86
CA LEU A 229 -28.59 -1.77 4.74
C LEU A 229 -27.66 -0.77 4.03
N LEU A 230 -26.64 -1.27 3.32
CA LEU A 230 -25.72 -0.43 2.54
C LEU A 230 -26.47 0.28 1.40
N ALA A 231 -27.38 -0.41 0.71
CA ALA A 231 -28.22 0.17 -0.32
C ALA A 231 -29.10 1.30 0.21
N GLN A 232 -29.72 1.11 1.38
CA GLN A 232 -30.54 2.13 2.05
C GLN A 232 -29.69 3.33 2.44
N ARG A 233 -28.50 3.11 3.02
CA ARG A 233 -27.62 4.21 3.40
C ARG A 233 -27.12 5.02 2.21
N ILE A 234 -26.79 4.36 1.10
CA ILE A 234 -26.42 5.03 -0.15
C ILE A 234 -27.61 5.81 -0.72
N HIS A 235 -28.81 5.24 -0.71
CA HIS A 235 -30.04 5.94 -1.12
C HIS A 235 -30.21 7.25 -0.34
N GLN A 236 -30.12 7.21 0.99
CA GLN A 236 -30.23 8.38 1.86
C GLN A 236 -29.14 9.42 1.58
N THR A 237 -27.92 8.98 1.27
CA THR A 237 -26.75 9.86 1.07
C THR A 237 -26.76 10.54 -0.30
N THR A 238 -27.14 9.80 -1.35
CA THR A 238 -26.96 10.20 -2.75
C THR A 238 -28.25 10.57 -3.45
N GLY A 239 -29.41 10.18 -2.91
CA GLY A 239 -30.71 10.33 -3.55
C GLY A 239 -30.99 9.32 -4.67
N ILE A 240 -30.10 8.36 -4.96
CA ILE A 240 -30.36 7.30 -5.95
C ILE A 240 -31.58 6.49 -5.49
N PRO A 241 -32.60 6.23 -6.33
CA PRO A 241 -33.80 5.49 -5.92
C PRO A 241 -33.49 4.13 -5.28
N MET A 242 -34.14 3.83 -4.16
CA MET A 242 -33.88 2.63 -3.33
C MET A 242 -33.83 1.32 -4.13
N ASN A 243 -34.84 1.05 -4.96
CA ASN A 243 -34.88 -0.18 -5.78
C ASN A 243 -33.73 -0.24 -6.80
N THR A 244 -33.30 0.90 -7.34
CA THR A 244 -32.23 0.97 -8.33
C THR A 244 -30.88 0.65 -7.68
N ILE A 245 -30.56 1.27 -6.55
CA ILE A 245 -29.29 1.01 -5.85
C ILE A 245 -29.25 -0.39 -5.26
N LYS A 246 -30.37 -0.88 -4.72
CA LYS A 246 -30.49 -2.26 -4.22
C LYS A 246 -30.18 -3.27 -5.31
N ASN A 247 -30.85 -3.18 -6.46
CA ASN A 247 -30.60 -4.07 -7.60
C ASN A 247 -29.14 -4.00 -8.08
N LYS A 248 -28.54 -2.81 -8.08
CA LYS A 248 -27.14 -2.62 -8.47
C LYS A 248 -26.17 -3.33 -7.51
N LEU A 249 -26.42 -3.26 -6.20
CA LEU A 249 -25.61 -3.95 -5.19
C LEU A 249 -25.85 -5.46 -5.17
N ASP A 250 -27.10 -5.91 -5.30
CA ASP A 250 -27.44 -7.34 -5.40
C ASP A 250 -26.69 -8.00 -6.56
N LEU A 251 -26.51 -7.29 -7.68
CA LEU A 251 -25.80 -7.78 -8.86
C LEU A 251 -24.28 -7.49 -8.86
N TYR A 252 -23.75 -6.86 -7.80
CA TYR A 252 -22.37 -6.38 -7.82
C TYR A 252 -21.35 -7.53 -7.86
N HIS A 253 -21.65 -8.65 -7.21
CA HIS A 253 -20.85 -9.88 -7.30
C HIS A 253 -20.71 -10.39 -8.75
N ALA A 254 -21.78 -10.32 -9.55
CA ALA A 254 -21.77 -10.70 -10.95
C ALA A 254 -21.04 -9.67 -11.82
N GLU A 255 -21.09 -8.38 -11.45
CA GLU A 255 -20.33 -7.32 -12.12
C GLU A 255 -18.82 -7.50 -11.89
N MET A 256 -18.40 -7.74 -10.65
CA MET A 256 -17.03 -8.08 -10.25
C MET A 256 -16.51 -9.28 -11.05
N ALA A 257 -17.29 -10.36 -11.10
CA ALA A 257 -17.01 -11.55 -11.90
C ALA A 257 -16.76 -11.25 -13.38
N ARG A 258 -17.67 -10.50 -14.01
CA ARG A 258 -17.61 -10.19 -15.45
C ARG A 258 -16.42 -9.30 -15.81
N LYS A 259 -16.11 -8.34 -14.94
CA LYS A 259 -15.01 -7.39 -15.11
C LYS A 259 -13.66 -7.96 -14.65
N GLY A 260 -13.64 -9.05 -13.89
CA GLY A 260 -12.41 -9.72 -13.46
C GLY A 260 -11.69 -8.99 -12.32
N PHE A 261 -12.43 -8.40 -11.39
CA PHE A 261 -11.87 -7.76 -10.20
C PHE A 261 -12.67 -8.14 -8.96
N VAL A 262 -12.09 -7.93 -7.78
CA VAL A 262 -12.73 -8.11 -6.47
C VAL A 262 -12.60 -6.79 -5.72
N ASP A 263 -13.69 -6.31 -5.13
CA ASP A 263 -13.70 -5.10 -4.30
C ASP A 263 -13.62 -5.51 -2.82
N HIS A 264 -12.45 -5.34 -2.20
CA HIS A 264 -12.29 -5.65 -0.78
C HIS A 264 -13.22 -4.82 0.12
N GLY A 265 -13.49 -3.56 -0.22
CA GLY A 265 -14.39 -2.68 0.54
C GLY A 265 -15.81 -3.23 0.63
N TYR A 266 -16.30 -3.87 -0.43
CA TYR A 266 -17.58 -4.58 -0.42
C TYR A 266 -17.62 -5.74 0.58
N TYR A 267 -16.59 -6.58 0.59
CA TYR A 267 -16.51 -7.70 1.55
C TYR A 267 -16.27 -7.20 2.98
N SER A 268 -15.43 -6.17 3.16
CA SER A 268 -15.16 -5.52 4.44
C SER A 268 -16.42 -4.99 5.09
N ALA A 269 -17.24 -4.25 4.33
CA ALA A 269 -18.50 -3.70 4.83
C ALA A 269 -19.48 -4.79 5.30
N ILE A 270 -19.59 -5.90 4.55
CA ILE A 270 -20.46 -7.03 4.94
C ILE A 270 -19.94 -7.71 6.21
N ILE A 271 -18.62 -7.91 6.35
CA ILE A 271 -17.99 -8.50 7.54
C ILE A 271 -18.28 -7.65 8.77
N VAL A 272 -18.03 -6.34 8.69
CA VAL A 272 -18.27 -5.39 9.79
C VAL A 272 -19.74 -5.43 10.23
N LEU A 273 -20.68 -5.33 9.28
CA LEU A 273 -22.11 -5.34 9.57
C LEU A 273 -22.58 -6.67 10.19
N LYS A 274 -22.12 -7.79 9.64
CA LYS A 274 -22.45 -9.12 10.15
C LYS A 274 -22.05 -9.26 11.62
N TRP A 275 -20.87 -8.78 11.95
CA TRP A 275 -20.25 -8.99 13.25
C TRP A 275 -20.76 -8.03 14.29
N TYR A 276 -20.81 -6.73 13.99
CA TYR A 276 -21.39 -5.76 14.90
C TYR A 276 -22.89 -5.97 15.09
N GLY A 277 -23.61 -6.41 14.05
CA GLY A 277 -25.01 -6.78 14.18
C GLY A 277 -25.23 -7.96 15.13
N TYR A 278 -24.32 -8.92 15.16
CA TYR A 278 -24.33 -10.00 16.17
C TYR A 278 -23.99 -9.45 17.56
N LEU A 279 -22.92 -8.66 17.68
CA LEU A 279 -22.44 -8.13 18.95
C LEU A 279 -23.48 -7.24 19.65
N ILE A 280 -24.10 -6.31 18.93
CA ILE A 280 -25.17 -5.45 19.48
C ILE A 280 -26.33 -6.29 20.00
N GLN A 281 -26.76 -7.33 19.27
CA GLN A 281 -27.85 -8.20 19.74
C GLN A 281 -27.47 -9.07 20.96
N THR A 282 -26.19 -9.33 21.17
CA THR A 282 -25.69 -10.12 22.32
C THR A 282 -25.32 -9.27 23.54
N THR A 283 -25.37 -7.94 23.39
CA THR A 283 -25.05 -6.98 24.45
C THR A 283 -26.29 -6.16 24.80
N GLU A 284 -26.19 -5.35 25.86
CA GLU A 284 -27.28 -4.48 26.32
C GLU A 284 -27.26 -3.12 25.59
N GLU A 285 -26.61 -3.06 24.42
CA GLU A 285 -26.45 -1.86 23.59
C GLU A 285 -27.74 -1.54 22.81
N GLU A 286 -28.02 -0.25 22.60
CA GLU A 286 -29.22 0.19 21.88
C GLU A 286 -29.15 -0.19 20.39
N PRO A 287 -30.14 -0.90 19.82
CA PRO A 287 -30.13 -1.32 18.42
C PRO A 287 -29.95 -0.19 17.40
N LEU A 288 -30.40 1.02 17.70
CA LEU A 288 -30.22 2.18 16.82
C LEU A 288 -28.73 2.48 16.54
N ARG A 289 -27.83 2.17 17.48
CA ARG A 289 -26.38 2.32 17.30
C ARG A 289 -25.89 1.56 16.06
N PHE A 290 -26.42 0.35 15.86
CA PHE A 290 -26.10 -0.48 14.71
C PHE A 290 -26.51 0.21 13.40
N TYR A 291 -27.75 0.70 13.33
CA TYR A 291 -28.28 1.28 12.09
C TYR A 291 -27.76 2.69 11.79
N HIS A 292 -27.40 3.48 12.80
CA HIS A 292 -26.96 4.86 12.61
C HIS A 292 -25.46 5.02 12.52
N ALA A 293 -24.68 4.41 13.42
CA ALA A 293 -23.24 4.61 13.48
C ALA A 293 -22.48 3.52 12.72
N ILE A 294 -22.87 2.27 12.90
CA ILE A 294 -22.14 1.12 12.36
C ILE A 294 -22.44 0.95 10.87
N VAL A 295 -23.71 1.04 10.46
CA VAL A 295 -24.08 1.06 9.02
C VAL A 295 -23.48 2.25 8.29
N ASP A 296 -23.40 3.42 8.92
CA ASP A 296 -22.76 4.59 8.31
C ASP A 296 -21.25 4.37 8.11
N SER A 297 -20.57 3.80 9.11
CA SER A 297 -19.15 3.44 9.02
C SER A 297 -18.90 2.34 7.97
N ALA A 298 -19.73 1.30 7.93
CA ALA A 298 -19.64 0.25 6.92
C ALA A 298 -19.98 0.77 5.51
N CYS A 299 -20.88 1.75 5.39
CA CYS A 299 -21.15 2.42 4.13
C CYS A 299 -19.93 3.19 3.65
N ALA A 300 -19.23 3.92 4.54
CA ALA A 300 -17.95 4.54 4.20
C ALA A 300 -16.93 3.52 3.69
N ILE A 301 -16.82 2.36 4.35
CA ILE A 301 -15.96 1.25 3.90
C ILE A 301 -16.38 0.73 2.52
N LEU A 302 -17.65 0.65 2.18
CA LEU A 302 -18.03 0.29 0.81
C LEU A 302 -17.64 1.40 -0.18
N LEU A 303 -17.95 2.67 0.16
CA LEU A 303 -17.81 3.80 -0.74
C LEU A 303 -16.36 4.12 -1.10
N HIS A 304 -15.38 3.81 -0.25
CA HIS A 304 -13.98 4.17 -0.54
C HIS A 304 -13.47 3.62 -1.88
N ASN A 305 -13.98 2.44 -2.29
CA ASN A 305 -13.77 1.89 -3.62
C ASN A 305 -14.99 2.05 -4.54
N TYR A 306 -16.17 1.76 -4.02
CA TYR A 306 -17.38 1.62 -4.82
C TYR A 306 -17.83 2.94 -5.45
N TYR A 307 -17.53 4.07 -4.80
CA TYR A 307 -17.95 5.38 -5.26
C TYR A 307 -17.32 5.73 -6.62
N ASP A 308 -15.98 5.67 -6.71
CA ASP A 308 -15.24 5.97 -7.94
C ASP A 308 -15.45 4.90 -9.01
N LYS A 309 -15.25 3.63 -8.62
CA LYS A 309 -15.22 2.50 -9.56
C LYS A 309 -16.60 2.14 -10.14
N THR A 310 -17.68 2.55 -9.47
CA THR A 310 -19.04 2.14 -9.85
C THR A 310 -20.05 3.27 -9.84
N LEU A 311 -20.20 4.01 -8.73
CA LEU A 311 -21.33 4.93 -8.57
C LEU A 311 -21.25 6.15 -9.48
N ILE A 312 -20.07 6.78 -9.59
CA ILE A 312 -19.88 7.95 -10.47
C ILE A 312 -20.27 7.60 -11.91
N ASP A 313 -19.72 6.53 -12.47
CA ASP A 313 -19.97 6.16 -13.86
C ASP A 313 -21.40 5.63 -14.10
N SER A 314 -21.98 4.93 -13.11
CA SER A 314 -23.32 4.34 -13.26
C SER A 314 -24.45 5.35 -13.08
N PHE A 315 -24.23 6.41 -12.29
CA PHE A 315 -25.30 7.33 -11.88
C PHE A 315 -24.99 8.82 -12.11
N GLY A 316 -23.80 9.15 -12.63
CA GLY A 316 -23.41 10.54 -12.89
C GLY A 316 -23.27 11.38 -11.61
N LEU A 317 -22.84 10.75 -10.51
CA LEU A 317 -22.69 11.45 -9.23
C LEU A 317 -21.62 12.53 -9.32
N GLN A 318 -21.86 13.63 -8.59
CA GLN A 318 -20.89 14.70 -8.37
C GLN A 318 -19.90 14.29 -7.28
N PRO A 319 -18.73 14.94 -7.15
CA PRO A 319 -17.79 14.68 -6.05
C PRO A 319 -18.48 14.71 -4.67
N LEU A 320 -18.13 13.76 -3.81
CA LEU A 320 -18.76 13.61 -2.50
C LEU A 320 -18.39 14.80 -1.59
N THR A 321 -19.36 15.36 -0.90
CA THR A 321 -19.14 16.42 0.09
C THR A 321 -19.05 15.84 1.50
N ALA A 322 -18.25 16.46 2.38
CA ALA A 322 -18.16 16.07 3.79
C ALA A 322 -19.50 16.18 4.54
N LYS A 323 -20.45 17.00 4.05
CA LYS A 323 -21.79 17.14 4.63
C LYS A 323 -22.71 15.97 4.29
N GLN A 324 -22.52 15.33 3.13
CA GLN A 324 -23.35 14.20 2.71
C GLN A 324 -22.98 12.93 3.49
N ASN A 325 -21.69 12.63 3.56
CA ASN A 325 -21.16 11.51 4.32
C ASN A 325 -19.74 11.83 4.80
N PRO A 326 -19.57 12.37 6.03
CA PRO A 326 -18.27 12.83 6.51
C PRO A 326 -17.27 11.68 6.64
N ILE A 327 -17.72 10.50 7.10
CA ILE A 327 -16.83 9.34 7.30
C ILE A 327 -16.34 8.78 5.97
N ALA A 328 -17.22 8.65 4.96
CA ALA A 328 -16.83 8.21 3.62
C ALA A 328 -15.89 9.22 2.95
N TYR A 329 -16.20 10.52 3.06
CA TYR A 329 -15.33 11.59 2.56
C TYR A 329 -13.92 11.46 3.16
N LEU A 330 -13.83 11.31 4.48
CA LEU A 330 -12.54 11.22 5.16
C LEU A 330 -11.81 9.92 4.86
N LEU A 331 -12.52 8.78 4.76
CA LEU A 331 -11.90 7.49 4.43
C LEU A 331 -11.29 7.53 3.03
N MET A 332 -12.07 7.97 2.04
CA MET A 332 -11.59 8.17 0.66
C MET A 332 -10.40 9.12 0.60
N PHE A 333 -10.42 10.19 1.41
CA PHE A 333 -9.30 11.13 1.47
C PHE A 333 -8.05 10.50 2.06
N CYS A 334 -8.17 9.88 3.25
CA CYS A 334 -7.03 9.38 4.00
C CYS A 334 -6.41 8.14 3.36
N ASP A 335 -7.22 7.20 2.87
CA ASP A 335 -6.75 5.99 2.17
C ASP A 335 -5.92 6.38 0.93
N GLU A 336 -6.46 7.25 0.08
CA GLU A 336 -5.76 7.74 -1.10
C GLU A 336 -4.54 8.62 -0.77
N MET A 337 -4.51 9.33 0.35
CA MET A 337 -3.34 10.14 0.75
C MET A 337 -2.22 9.34 1.43
N GLN A 338 -2.55 8.24 2.11
CA GLN A 338 -1.60 7.46 2.91
C GLN A 338 -0.70 6.61 2.01
N ASP A 339 0.30 7.22 1.38
CA ASP A 339 1.24 6.54 0.46
C ASP A 339 2.64 6.25 1.06
N TRP A 340 2.94 6.72 2.27
CA TRP A 340 4.25 6.54 2.93
C TRP A 340 4.33 5.28 3.79
N ASN A 341 5.55 4.86 4.13
CA ASN A 341 5.84 3.64 4.92
C ASN A 341 5.22 2.37 4.34
N ARG A 342 5.02 2.37 3.02
CA ARG A 342 4.49 1.23 2.27
C ARG A 342 5.63 0.27 1.91
N ALA A 343 5.90 -0.70 2.78
CA ALA A 343 6.81 -1.80 2.46
C ALA A 343 6.19 -2.68 1.37
N ALA A 344 6.81 -2.73 0.20
CA ALA A 344 6.40 -3.60 -0.90
C ALA A 344 7.17 -4.93 -0.85
N TYR A 345 6.46 -6.05 -0.74
CA TYR A 345 7.07 -7.38 -0.65
C TYR A 345 7.25 -8.10 -2.00
N GLY A 346 6.84 -7.49 -3.11
CA GLY A 346 6.88 -8.08 -4.45
C GLY A 346 8.24 -8.07 -5.16
N VAL A 347 8.49 -9.08 -6.00
CA VAL A 347 9.76 -9.27 -6.76
C VAL A 347 10.07 -8.11 -7.72
N LEU A 348 9.04 -7.41 -8.22
CA LEU A 348 9.14 -6.25 -9.14
C LEU A 348 9.19 -4.89 -8.41
N GLU A 349 8.72 -4.80 -7.16
CA GLU A 349 8.64 -3.53 -6.41
C GLU A 349 9.89 -3.24 -5.55
N LYS A 350 10.95 -4.04 -5.67
CA LYS A 350 12.29 -3.59 -5.24
C LYS A 350 12.79 -2.35 -6.00
N TYR A 351 12.08 -1.94 -7.06
CA TYR A 351 12.46 -0.86 -7.98
C TYR A 351 11.43 0.28 -8.08
N ARG A 352 10.28 0.19 -7.42
CA ARG A 352 9.31 1.30 -7.33
C ARG A 352 9.63 2.20 -6.14
N THR A 353 9.29 3.48 -6.26
CA THR A 353 9.45 4.51 -5.23
C THR A 353 8.96 4.02 -3.88
N GLN A 354 9.89 3.82 -2.96
CA GLN A 354 9.55 3.66 -1.56
C GLN A 354 9.45 5.05 -0.97
N ILE A 355 8.22 5.56 -0.90
CA ILE A 355 7.91 6.74 -0.10
C ILE A 355 8.14 6.34 1.35
N THR A 356 9.23 6.82 1.92
CA THR A 356 9.67 6.47 3.27
C THR A 356 9.10 7.38 4.33
N SER A 357 8.61 8.55 3.95
CA SER A 357 7.95 9.45 4.88
C SER A 357 7.14 10.48 4.11
N ALA A 358 6.25 11.15 4.84
CA ALA A 358 5.56 12.33 4.35
C ALA A 358 5.66 13.43 5.41
N ASN A 359 5.83 14.67 4.97
CA ASN A 359 5.59 15.84 5.81
C ASN A 359 4.19 16.36 5.48
N ILE A 360 3.38 16.55 6.51
CA ILE A 360 1.97 16.90 6.36
C ILE A 360 1.74 18.24 7.05
N GLU A 361 1.01 19.12 6.39
CA GLU A 361 0.58 20.41 6.90
C GLU A 361 -0.94 20.51 6.73
N ILE A 362 -1.68 20.68 7.83
CA ILE A 362 -3.14 20.76 7.80
C ILE A 362 -3.59 22.00 8.57
N ASN A 363 -4.50 22.76 7.98
CA ASN A 363 -5.22 23.83 8.66
C ASN A 363 -6.66 23.94 8.13
N ASP A 364 -7.38 25.00 8.53
CA ASP A 364 -8.77 25.23 8.14
C ASP A 364 -8.97 25.51 6.63
N HIS A 365 -7.92 25.90 5.91
CA HIS A 365 -8.00 26.37 4.53
C HIS A 365 -7.27 25.49 3.53
N ARG A 366 -6.20 24.80 3.94
CA ARG A 366 -5.31 24.03 3.05
C ARG A 366 -4.87 22.72 3.70
N PHE A 367 -4.68 21.71 2.85
CA PHE A 367 -3.93 20.50 3.16
C PHE A 367 -2.70 20.43 2.26
N GLY A 368 -1.51 20.35 2.86
CA GLY A 368 -0.23 20.17 2.19
C GLY A 368 0.37 18.81 2.54
N ILE A 369 0.90 18.10 1.55
CA ILE A 369 1.71 16.90 1.78
C ILE A 369 2.93 16.88 0.87
N SER A 370 4.10 16.68 1.46
CA SER A 370 5.35 16.45 0.75
C SER A 370 5.77 15.00 0.99
N TYR A 371 5.72 14.18 -0.05
CA TYR A 371 6.20 12.81 -0.01
C TYR A 371 7.72 12.78 -0.19
N TYR A 372 8.41 12.02 0.66
CA TYR A 372 9.85 11.82 0.56
C TYR A 372 10.15 10.39 0.13
N ALA A 373 10.83 10.24 -1.01
CA ALA A 373 11.29 8.95 -1.49
C ALA A 373 12.75 8.73 -1.08
N ALA A 374 13.04 7.67 -0.33
CA ALA A 374 14.42 7.30 -0.01
C ALA A 374 15.09 6.51 -1.14
N LYS A 375 14.33 5.74 -1.94
CA LYS A 375 14.81 4.96 -3.10
C LYS A 375 13.72 4.83 -4.15
N GLY A 376 14.07 4.93 -5.44
CA GLY A 376 13.17 4.67 -6.58
C GLY A 376 12.70 5.91 -7.35
N ILE A 377 11.93 5.68 -8.42
CA ILE A 377 11.59 6.67 -9.45
C ILE A 377 10.17 7.20 -9.24
N ILE A 378 10.02 8.45 -8.78
CA ILE A 378 8.70 9.08 -8.70
C ILE A 378 8.19 9.30 -10.12
N PRO A 379 7.05 8.70 -10.53
CA PRO A 379 6.49 8.95 -11.86
C PRO A 379 6.16 10.43 -12.00
N CYS A 380 6.51 11.05 -13.14
CA CYS A 380 6.21 12.46 -13.40
C CYS A 380 4.71 12.79 -13.25
N GLN A 381 3.84 11.80 -13.49
CA GLN A 381 2.38 11.92 -13.41
C GLN A 381 1.80 11.58 -12.03
N PHE A 382 2.58 11.19 -11.03
CA PHE A 382 2.06 10.74 -9.72
C PHE A 382 1.18 11.81 -9.05
N VAL A 383 1.69 13.03 -8.95
CA VAL A 383 0.98 14.17 -8.35
C VAL A 383 -0.26 14.54 -9.18
N GLU A 384 -0.12 14.56 -10.51
CA GLU A 384 -1.22 14.89 -11.42
C GLU A 384 -2.36 13.88 -11.33
N ASN A 385 -2.03 12.59 -11.28
CA ASN A 385 -3.00 11.51 -11.12
C ASN A 385 -3.77 11.63 -9.80
N LYS A 386 -3.08 11.97 -8.69
CA LYS A 386 -3.76 12.23 -7.40
C LYS A 386 -4.70 13.44 -7.48
N LYS A 387 -4.22 14.56 -8.02
CA LYS A 387 -5.05 15.77 -8.16
C LYS A 387 -6.29 15.49 -9.02
N LYS A 388 -6.12 14.74 -10.12
CA LYS A 388 -7.22 14.31 -11.00
C LYS A 388 -8.20 13.39 -10.27
N LEU A 389 -7.69 12.42 -9.52
CA LEU A 389 -8.52 11.54 -8.70
C LEU A 389 -9.36 12.36 -7.70
N PHE A 390 -8.74 13.16 -6.84
CA PHE A 390 -9.46 13.96 -5.85
C PHE A 390 -10.52 14.87 -6.47
N SER A 391 -10.20 15.53 -7.59
CA SER A 391 -11.16 16.37 -8.31
C SER A 391 -12.39 15.61 -8.83
N ARG A 392 -12.24 14.30 -9.07
CA ARG A 392 -13.32 13.42 -9.52
C ARG A 392 -14.16 12.91 -8.35
N ILE A 393 -13.53 12.59 -7.21
CA ILE A 393 -14.18 11.84 -6.14
C ILE A 393 -14.67 12.70 -4.96
N LEU A 394 -14.02 13.82 -4.62
CA LEU A 394 -14.30 14.62 -3.42
C LEU A 394 -14.43 16.13 -3.71
N ASP A 395 -15.40 16.79 -3.07
CA ASP A 395 -15.45 18.26 -3.02
C ASP A 395 -14.43 18.79 -2.01
N ILE A 396 -13.18 18.91 -2.46
CA ILE A 396 -12.08 19.47 -1.68
C ILE A 396 -12.37 20.89 -1.22
N SER A 397 -12.96 21.72 -2.09
CA SER A 397 -13.17 23.15 -1.82
C SER A 397 -14.15 23.42 -0.68
N GLY A 398 -15.07 22.48 -0.43
CA GLY A 398 -15.99 22.52 0.69
C GLY A 398 -15.34 22.32 2.06
N VAL A 399 -14.10 21.81 2.12
CA VAL A 399 -13.33 21.58 3.35
C VAL A 399 -12.05 22.42 3.41
N PHE A 400 -11.36 22.55 2.28
CA PHE A 400 -10.13 23.32 2.12
C PHE A 400 -10.33 24.39 1.04
N SER A 401 -10.64 25.62 1.45
CA SER A 401 -10.91 26.74 0.54
C SER A 401 -9.73 27.11 -0.36
N GLU A 402 -8.50 26.82 0.05
CA GLU A 402 -7.26 27.02 -0.73
C GLU A 402 -6.81 25.76 -1.49
N GLY A 403 -7.51 24.63 -1.31
CA GLY A 403 -7.25 23.37 -2.03
C GLY A 403 -6.15 22.48 -1.43
N LEU A 404 -5.63 21.58 -2.27
CA LEU A 404 -4.59 20.62 -1.92
C LEU A 404 -3.26 21.02 -2.53
N ASP A 405 -2.21 20.94 -1.71
CA ASP A 405 -0.85 20.96 -2.19
C ASP A 405 -0.20 19.60 -1.99
N ILE A 406 0.30 19.03 -3.09
CA ILE A 406 0.84 17.67 -3.11
C ILE A 406 2.15 17.75 -3.86
N ASP A 407 3.23 17.53 -3.13
CA ASP A 407 4.59 17.57 -3.64
C ASP A 407 5.29 16.24 -3.40
N CYS A 408 6.30 15.97 -4.21
CA CYS A 408 7.15 14.80 -4.05
C CYS A 408 8.61 15.22 -4.18
N ILE A 409 9.40 14.90 -3.15
CA ILE A 409 10.79 15.29 -3.02
C ILE A 409 11.64 14.01 -3.06
N ALA A 410 12.46 13.89 -4.11
CA ALA A 410 13.46 12.83 -4.20
C ALA A 410 14.64 13.21 -3.30
N LEU A 411 15.01 12.34 -2.35
CA LEU A 411 16.16 12.57 -1.46
C LEU A 411 17.50 12.14 -2.08
N GLU A 412 17.49 11.43 -3.22
CA GLU A 412 18.65 11.09 -4.05
C GLU A 412 18.36 11.46 -5.52
N GLU A 413 19.34 12.02 -6.22
CA GLU A 413 19.20 12.50 -7.62
C GLU A 413 18.85 11.36 -8.58
N ILE A 414 17.59 11.35 -9.00
CA ILE A 414 17.00 10.94 -10.29
C ILE A 414 17.65 9.71 -10.97
N PHE A 415 16.97 8.57 -10.85
CA PHE A 415 16.96 7.54 -11.89
C PHE A 415 15.79 7.82 -12.84
N ILE A 416 16.05 7.90 -14.15
CA ILE A 416 15.00 8.03 -15.18
C ILE A 416 14.55 6.62 -15.54
N GLU A 417 13.23 6.35 -15.51
CA GLU A 417 12.71 5.04 -15.92
C GLU A 417 12.65 4.96 -17.45
N ALA A 418 13.12 3.84 -17.99
CA ALA A 418 12.66 3.35 -19.28
C ALA A 418 11.62 2.27 -19.04
N GLN A 419 10.38 2.51 -19.47
CA GLN A 419 9.39 1.44 -19.58
C GLN A 419 9.66 0.62 -20.84
N SER A 420 9.63 -0.71 -20.73
CA SER A 420 9.13 -1.52 -21.85
C SER A 420 8.55 -2.85 -21.42
N ASP A 421 7.29 -3.04 -21.79
CA ASP A 421 6.57 -4.31 -21.97
C ASP A 421 6.80 -4.88 -23.39
N SER A 422 7.92 -4.55 -24.05
CA SER A 422 8.33 -5.22 -25.29
C SER A 422 9.42 -6.24 -24.98
N ALA A 423 9.18 -7.49 -25.34
CA ALA A 423 10.13 -8.59 -25.21
C ALA A 423 11.40 -8.35 -26.04
N VAL A 424 12.34 -7.57 -25.51
CA VAL A 424 13.74 -7.58 -25.97
C VAL A 424 14.29 -8.95 -25.57
N PRO A 425 14.70 -9.81 -26.53
CA PRO A 425 15.18 -11.15 -26.21
C PRO A 425 16.34 -11.06 -25.22
N ARG A 426 16.20 -11.67 -24.04
CA ARG A 426 17.30 -11.73 -23.08
C ARG A 426 18.50 -12.43 -23.75
N PRO A 427 19.74 -11.98 -23.52
CA PRO A 427 20.89 -12.66 -24.08
C PRO A 427 20.94 -14.12 -23.59
N LEU A 428 21.27 -15.04 -24.50
CA LEU A 428 21.38 -16.48 -24.20
C LEU A 428 22.51 -16.75 -23.19
N LEU A 429 22.46 -17.89 -22.51
CA LEU A 429 23.50 -18.31 -21.55
C LEU A 429 24.90 -18.30 -22.18
N GLU A 430 25.02 -18.68 -23.46
CA GLU A 430 26.27 -18.65 -24.21
C GLU A 430 26.87 -17.24 -24.33
N ASN A 431 26.03 -16.19 -24.45
CA ASN A 431 26.48 -14.80 -24.47
C ASN A 431 26.97 -14.35 -23.09
N MET A 432 26.29 -14.80 -22.04
CA MET A 432 26.68 -14.53 -20.65
C MET A 432 27.99 -15.22 -20.29
N GLU A 433 28.24 -16.43 -20.78
CA GLU A 433 29.52 -17.12 -20.61
C GLU A 433 30.67 -16.41 -21.34
N ARG A 434 30.42 -15.89 -22.55
CA ARG A 434 31.42 -15.06 -23.26
C ARG A 434 31.72 -13.77 -22.52
N LEU A 435 30.69 -13.12 -21.96
CA LEU A 435 30.87 -11.92 -21.14
C LEU A 435 31.62 -12.24 -19.84
N ALA A 436 31.33 -13.37 -19.20
CA ALA A 436 32.06 -13.83 -18.01
C ALA A 436 33.55 -14.09 -18.29
N ARG A 437 33.88 -14.65 -19.47
CA ARG A 437 35.26 -14.80 -19.94
C ARG A 437 35.93 -13.45 -20.17
N ALA A 438 35.26 -12.53 -20.87
CA ALA A 438 35.77 -11.20 -21.13
C ALA A 438 36.06 -10.42 -19.83
N ILE A 439 35.17 -10.49 -18.84
CA ILE A 439 35.37 -9.89 -17.51
C ILE A 439 36.62 -10.47 -16.83
N HIS A 440 36.80 -11.79 -16.88
CA HIS A 440 37.95 -12.45 -16.27
C HIS A 440 39.27 -12.08 -16.95
N GLU A 441 39.30 -12.10 -18.28
CA GLU A 441 40.47 -11.72 -19.07
C GLU A 441 40.85 -10.25 -18.85
N ASP A 442 39.87 -9.36 -18.78
CA ASP A 442 40.07 -7.94 -18.47
C ASP A 442 40.64 -7.76 -17.06
N TYR A 443 40.12 -8.50 -16.05
CA TYR A 443 40.68 -8.54 -14.71
C TYR A 443 42.15 -8.99 -14.70
N ILE A 444 42.49 -10.10 -15.36
CA ILE A 444 43.87 -10.62 -15.43
C ILE A 444 44.79 -9.58 -16.11
N SER A 445 44.33 -8.96 -17.19
CA SER A 445 45.10 -7.94 -17.90
C SER A 445 45.36 -6.71 -17.02
N THR A 446 44.36 -6.26 -16.28
CA THR A 446 44.44 -5.10 -15.39
C THR A 446 45.35 -5.38 -14.19
N GLN A 447 45.30 -6.59 -13.60
CA GLN A 447 46.20 -6.98 -12.52
C GLN A 447 47.66 -7.01 -12.99
N LYS A 448 47.93 -7.54 -14.20
CA LYS A 448 49.27 -7.54 -14.80
C LYS A 448 49.79 -6.13 -15.06
N GLN A 449 48.94 -5.24 -15.59
CA GLN A 449 49.31 -3.82 -15.80
C GLN A 449 49.61 -3.11 -14.49
N ARG A 450 48.88 -3.43 -13.42
CA ARG A 450 49.05 -2.83 -12.09
C ARG A 450 50.16 -3.49 -11.24
N ASN A 451 50.86 -4.51 -11.76
CA ASN A 451 51.81 -5.35 -11.02
C ASN A 451 51.24 -5.86 -9.67
N ALA A 452 49.94 -6.15 -9.66
CA ALA A 452 49.23 -6.58 -8.47
C ALA A 452 49.11 -8.12 -8.45
N PRO A 453 49.04 -8.73 -7.24
CA PRO A 453 49.03 -10.18 -7.12
C PRO A 453 47.73 -10.79 -7.67
N ILE A 454 47.87 -11.82 -8.49
CA ILE A 454 46.77 -12.61 -9.05
C ILE A 454 46.59 -13.87 -8.19
N PHE A 455 45.41 -14.03 -7.61
CA PHE A 455 45.09 -15.13 -6.68
C PHE A 455 44.18 -16.21 -7.28
N VAL A 456 43.92 -16.13 -8.59
CA VAL A 456 43.06 -17.05 -9.35
C VAL A 456 43.82 -17.59 -10.56
N ALA A 457 43.34 -18.69 -11.16
CA ALA A 457 43.91 -19.16 -12.42
C ALA A 457 43.79 -18.08 -13.50
N GLU A 458 44.80 -17.96 -14.36
CA GLU A 458 44.80 -16.97 -15.46
C GLU A 458 43.93 -17.42 -16.65
N ASP A 459 43.78 -18.73 -16.81
CA ASP A 459 42.89 -19.34 -17.80
C ASP A 459 41.51 -19.53 -17.18
N PHE A 460 40.48 -18.98 -17.84
CA PHE A 460 39.10 -19.09 -17.41
C PHE A 460 38.65 -20.55 -17.25
N ASP A 461 39.11 -21.45 -18.11
CA ASP A 461 38.70 -22.87 -18.07
C ASP A 461 39.35 -23.65 -16.92
N GLN A 462 40.42 -23.09 -16.32
CA GLN A 462 41.10 -23.65 -15.15
C GLN A 462 40.61 -23.02 -13.83
N LEU A 463 39.63 -22.12 -13.88
CA LEU A 463 39.05 -21.52 -12.67
C LEU A 463 38.23 -22.53 -11.87
N GLU A 464 38.35 -22.42 -10.55
CA GLU A 464 37.47 -23.12 -9.61
C GLU A 464 35.99 -22.87 -9.94
N PRO A 465 35.10 -23.87 -9.82
CA PRO A 465 33.68 -23.74 -10.17
C PRO A 465 32.97 -22.56 -9.49
N SER A 466 33.32 -22.25 -8.25
CA SER A 466 32.78 -21.10 -7.49
C SER A 466 33.17 -19.75 -8.12
N THR A 467 34.39 -19.64 -8.62
CA THR A 467 34.91 -18.42 -9.26
C THR A 467 34.33 -18.25 -10.66
N ARG A 468 34.19 -19.33 -11.43
CA ARG A 468 33.48 -19.31 -12.73
C ARG A 468 32.04 -18.87 -12.57
N TYR A 469 31.35 -19.41 -11.56
CA TYR A 469 29.99 -19.02 -11.24
C TYR A 469 29.90 -17.56 -10.79
N SER A 470 30.89 -17.05 -10.04
CA SER A 470 30.95 -15.63 -9.66
C SER A 470 31.06 -14.71 -10.88
N ASN A 471 31.93 -15.02 -11.84
CA ASN A 471 32.07 -14.26 -13.09
C ASN A 471 30.80 -14.33 -13.94
N LEU A 472 30.16 -15.50 -14.02
CA LEU A 472 28.87 -15.66 -14.70
C LEU A 472 27.76 -14.84 -14.03
N ARG A 473 27.72 -14.82 -12.70
CA ARG A 473 26.74 -14.01 -11.96
C ARG A 473 26.96 -12.51 -12.19
N GLN A 474 28.22 -12.06 -12.28
CA GLN A 474 28.54 -10.68 -12.62
C GLN A 474 28.06 -10.35 -14.04
N ALA A 475 28.34 -11.20 -15.02
CA ALA A 475 27.85 -11.06 -16.38
C ALA A 475 26.31 -10.97 -16.46
N MET A 476 25.60 -11.84 -15.75
CA MET A 476 24.13 -11.82 -15.68
C MET A 476 23.56 -10.55 -15.04
N ASN A 477 24.30 -9.93 -14.13
CA ASN A 477 23.85 -8.73 -13.42
C ASN A 477 24.11 -7.42 -14.18
N ILE A 478 24.96 -7.43 -15.20
CA ILE A 478 25.23 -6.23 -16.03
C ILE A 478 23.95 -5.73 -16.69
N ASP A 479 23.16 -6.61 -17.34
CA ASP A 479 21.89 -6.23 -17.98
C ASP A 479 20.88 -5.69 -16.96
N ASN A 480 20.79 -6.31 -15.77
CA ASN A 480 19.91 -5.85 -14.70
C ASN A 480 20.25 -4.43 -14.21
N LYS A 481 21.53 -4.05 -14.23
CA LYS A 481 22.00 -2.71 -13.84
C LYS A 481 21.78 -1.71 -14.96
N LEU A 482 22.12 -2.06 -16.20
CA LEU A 482 21.90 -1.21 -17.38
C LEU A 482 20.43 -0.84 -17.56
N ARG A 483 19.50 -1.78 -17.34
CA ARG A 483 18.05 -1.52 -17.42
C ARG A 483 17.57 -0.46 -16.43
N LYS A 484 18.15 -0.42 -15.22
CA LYS A 484 17.85 0.62 -14.23
C LYS A 484 18.30 2.01 -14.66
N LEU A 485 19.20 2.08 -15.65
CA LEU A 485 19.77 3.31 -16.19
C LEU A 485 19.18 3.68 -17.55
N GLY A 486 18.17 2.94 -18.03
CA GLY A 486 17.53 3.18 -19.34
C GLY A 486 18.27 2.57 -20.53
N TYR A 487 19.15 1.59 -20.30
CA TYR A 487 19.90 0.89 -21.33
C TYR A 487 19.61 -0.61 -21.29
N VAL A 488 19.85 -1.30 -22.40
CA VAL A 488 19.71 -2.75 -22.46
C VAL A 488 20.89 -3.37 -23.19
N LEU A 489 21.33 -4.53 -22.69
CA LEU A 489 22.36 -5.32 -23.33
C LEU A 489 21.69 -6.29 -24.33
N VAL A 490 22.02 -6.14 -25.61
CA VAL A 490 21.43 -6.93 -26.70
C VAL A 490 22.51 -7.61 -27.53
N SER A 491 22.12 -8.62 -28.31
CA SER A 491 23.02 -9.23 -29.30
C SER A 491 23.51 -8.19 -30.31
N ALA A 492 24.75 -8.30 -30.77
CA ALA A 492 25.27 -7.42 -31.83
C ALA A 492 24.41 -7.43 -33.10
N ALA A 493 23.69 -8.55 -33.35
CA ALA A 493 22.79 -8.72 -34.49
C ALA A 493 21.43 -8.03 -34.35
N ALA A 494 21.11 -7.44 -33.19
CA ALA A 494 19.85 -6.75 -32.96
C ALA A 494 19.73 -5.49 -33.86
N PRO A 495 18.53 -5.05 -34.28
CA PRO A 495 18.38 -3.93 -35.21
C PRO A 495 18.71 -2.55 -34.61
N GLU A 496 18.73 -2.43 -33.28
CA GLU A 496 18.90 -1.16 -32.56
C GLU A 496 20.33 -0.61 -32.66
N THR A 497 20.47 0.71 -32.64
CA THR A 497 21.78 1.38 -32.75
C THR A 497 22.55 1.28 -31.42
N ALA A 498 23.81 0.83 -31.49
CA ALA A 498 24.71 0.79 -30.33
C ALA A 498 25.05 2.19 -29.84
N ILE A 499 25.17 2.36 -28.51
CA ILE A 499 25.80 3.55 -27.95
C ILE A 499 27.32 3.45 -28.09
N GLU A 500 27.99 4.58 -28.29
CA GLU A 500 29.45 4.65 -28.39
C GLU A 500 30.12 4.96 -27.05
N THR A 501 29.44 5.70 -26.18
CA THR A 501 29.90 6.09 -24.84
C THR A 501 28.75 6.07 -23.84
N LEU A 502 29.04 5.83 -22.57
CA LEU A 502 28.13 6.10 -21.46
C LEU A 502 28.34 7.56 -21.02
N GLU A 503 27.26 8.26 -20.68
CA GLU A 503 27.33 9.60 -20.09
C GLU A 503 27.94 9.51 -18.67
N ASP A 504 28.69 10.52 -18.24
CA ASP A 504 29.46 10.49 -16.97
C ASP A 504 28.55 10.19 -15.75
N ASP A 505 27.33 10.70 -15.76
CA ASP A 505 26.32 10.46 -14.73
C ASP A 505 25.80 9.01 -14.75
N VAL A 506 25.73 8.37 -15.92
CA VAL A 506 25.38 6.96 -16.08
C VAL A 506 26.51 6.07 -15.57
N VAL A 507 27.77 6.43 -15.86
CA VAL A 507 28.96 5.75 -15.36
C VAL A 507 28.98 5.76 -13.83
N GLU A 508 28.78 6.93 -13.21
CA GLU A 508 28.75 7.05 -11.75
C GLU A 508 27.59 6.27 -11.14
N ARG A 509 26.39 6.36 -11.71
CA ARG A 509 25.22 5.61 -11.23
C ARG A 509 25.39 4.10 -11.37
N TYR A 510 26.03 3.62 -12.44
CA TYR A 510 26.36 2.21 -12.59
C TYR A 510 27.36 1.76 -11.51
N ALA A 511 28.40 2.57 -11.26
CA ALA A 511 29.41 2.28 -10.24
C ALA A 511 28.80 2.17 -8.83
N ILE A 512 27.83 3.04 -8.50
CA ILE A 512 27.05 2.96 -7.25
C ILE A 512 26.32 1.61 -7.15
N LEU A 513 25.63 1.18 -8.22
CA LEU A 513 24.91 -0.09 -8.24
C LEU A 513 25.85 -1.31 -8.11
N GLU A 514 27.06 -1.23 -8.66
CA GLU A 514 28.10 -2.26 -8.51
C GLU A 514 28.57 -2.36 -7.05
N HIS A 515 28.88 -1.22 -6.42
CA HIS A 515 29.31 -1.15 -5.02
C HIS A 515 28.25 -1.68 -4.07
N GLU A 516 26.99 -1.26 -4.23
CA GLU A 516 25.91 -1.77 -3.40
C GLU A 516 25.69 -3.29 -3.53
N ASP A 517 25.81 -3.83 -4.75
CA ASP A 517 25.71 -5.27 -4.99
C ASP A 517 26.85 -6.04 -4.30
N TRP A 518 28.06 -5.47 -4.31
CA TRP A 518 29.21 -6.00 -3.60
C TRP A 518 28.99 -6.00 -2.08
N MET A 519 28.50 -4.89 -1.51
CA MET A 519 28.18 -4.78 -0.08
C MET A 519 27.13 -5.80 0.35
N ARG A 520 25.99 -5.87 -0.36
CA ARG A 520 24.94 -6.86 -0.11
C ARG A 520 25.46 -8.30 -0.17
N GLY A 521 26.39 -8.56 -1.09
CA GLY A 521 27.06 -9.84 -1.21
C GLY A 521 27.86 -10.18 0.06
N LYS A 522 28.68 -9.24 0.53
CA LYS A 522 29.49 -9.40 1.75
C LYS A 522 28.62 -9.57 3.00
N GLU A 523 27.63 -8.71 3.20
CA GLU A 523 26.71 -8.78 4.35
C GLU A 523 25.99 -10.14 4.43
N ARG A 524 25.52 -10.66 3.29
CA ARG A 524 24.88 -11.98 3.21
C ARG A 524 25.77 -13.12 3.73
N TYR A 525 27.09 -13.00 3.58
CA TYR A 525 28.05 -13.99 4.08
C TYR A 525 28.58 -13.66 5.48
N GLY A 526 27.90 -12.77 6.20
CA GLY A 526 28.20 -12.41 7.59
C GLY A 526 29.35 -11.43 7.74
N TRP A 527 29.63 -10.62 6.71
CA TRP A 527 30.61 -9.53 6.85
C TRP A 527 29.99 -8.30 7.50
N THR A 528 30.78 -7.59 8.30
CA THR A 528 30.37 -6.38 9.04
C THR A 528 31.30 -5.21 8.76
N SER A 529 30.77 -3.99 8.82
CA SER A 529 31.54 -2.76 8.63
C SER A 529 32.52 -2.53 9.77
N SER A 530 33.76 -2.13 9.44
CA SER A 530 34.81 -1.86 10.42
C SER A 530 35.86 -0.92 9.81
N PRO A 531 36.40 0.07 10.54
CA PRO A 531 37.45 0.96 10.03
C PRO A 531 38.72 0.25 9.56
N VAL A 532 38.94 -1.00 10.00
CA VAL A 532 40.07 -1.83 9.60
C VAL A 532 39.56 -3.17 9.08
N ARG A 533 40.02 -3.55 7.90
CA ARG A 533 39.71 -4.86 7.30
C ARG A 533 40.34 -6.00 8.12
N ASN A 534 39.52 -6.99 8.46
CA ASN A 534 39.93 -8.22 9.13
C ASN A 534 39.16 -9.42 8.58
N ASP A 535 39.78 -10.15 7.67
CA ASP A 535 39.14 -11.25 6.94
C ASP A 535 38.77 -12.44 7.86
N SER A 536 39.55 -12.69 8.92
CA SER A 536 39.29 -13.76 9.90
C SER A 536 38.01 -13.51 10.72
N LEU A 537 37.72 -12.24 11.01
CA LEU A 537 36.49 -11.82 11.69
C LEU A 537 35.38 -11.38 10.72
N LYS A 538 35.60 -11.50 9.40
CA LYS A 538 34.73 -10.99 8.34
C LYS A 538 34.37 -9.51 8.51
N GLN A 539 35.38 -8.67 8.72
CA GLN A 539 35.22 -7.23 8.86
C GLN A 539 35.86 -6.51 7.66
N HIS A 540 35.20 -5.48 7.12
CA HIS A 540 35.72 -4.74 5.97
C HIS A 540 35.47 -3.23 6.08
N ASP A 541 36.48 -2.46 5.69
CA ASP A 541 36.55 -0.99 5.66
C ASP A 541 35.80 -0.30 4.52
N CYS A 542 35.34 -1.07 3.53
CA CYS A 542 34.61 -0.55 2.38
C CYS A 542 33.10 -0.83 2.48
N LEU A 543 32.61 -1.42 3.58
CA LEU A 543 31.18 -1.60 3.84
C LEU A 543 30.58 -0.30 4.41
N VAL A 544 30.61 0.74 3.59
CA VAL A 544 30.14 2.10 3.90
C VAL A 544 29.36 2.65 2.70
N PRO A 545 28.46 3.63 2.91
CA PRO A 545 27.77 4.31 1.82
C PRO A 545 28.75 4.87 0.77
N TRP A 546 28.33 4.94 -0.50
CA TRP A 546 29.16 5.40 -1.62
C TRP A 546 29.83 6.77 -1.36
N ALA A 547 29.10 7.70 -0.74
CA ALA A 547 29.59 9.02 -0.40
C ALA A 547 30.77 9.00 0.60
N GLU A 548 30.82 7.98 1.45
CA GLU A 548 31.85 7.78 2.47
C GLU A 548 33.02 6.91 1.97
N LEU A 549 32.90 6.31 0.79
CA LEU A 549 33.90 5.43 0.23
C LEU A 549 35.13 6.23 -0.27
N PRO A 550 36.37 5.83 0.08
CA PRO A 550 37.58 6.47 -0.41
C PRO A 550 37.62 6.53 -1.94
N ARG A 551 38.10 7.65 -2.50
CA ARG A 551 38.13 7.88 -3.96
C ARG A 551 38.82 6.75 -4.73
N GLU A 552 39.92 6.22 -4.19
CA GLU A 552 40.65 5.11 -4.82
C GLU A 552 39.83 3.81 -4.90
N GLN A 553 38.89 3.60 -3.98
CA GLN A 553 38.00 2.44 -4.00
C GLN A 553 36.85 2.68 -4.98
N ARG A 554 36.25 3.89 -4.98
CA ARG A 554 35.23 4.29 -5.96
C ARG A 554 35.71 4.14 -7.40
N GLN A 555 36.98 4.49 -7.65
CA GLN A 555 37.57 4.41 -8.99
C GLN A 555 37.50 3.00 -9.58
N LYS A 556 37.50 1.93 -8.75
CA LYS A 556 37.43 0.55 -9.25
C LYS A 556 36.08 0.21 -9.87
N ASP A 557 34.99 0.69 -9.27
CA ASP A 557 33.64 0.49 -9.78
C ASP A 557 33.37 1.41 -10.98
N ILE A 558 33.97 2.62 -11.00
CA ILE A 558 33.95 3.54 -12.14
C ILE A 558 34.70 2.93 -13.34
N ASP A 559 35.92 2.42 -13.14
CA ASP A 559 36.70 1.72 -14.19
C ASP A 559 35.89 0.54 -14.76
N THR A 560 35.12 -0.15 -13.92
CA THR A 560 34.26 -1.27 -14.34
C THR A 560 33.11 -0.78 -15.22
N ALA A 561 32.46 0.32 -14.84
CA ALA A 561 31.38 0.94 -15.60
C ALA A 561 31.86 1.44 -16.97
N GLU A 562 33.02 2.10 -17.03
CA GLU A 562 33.61 2.61 -18.28
C GLU A 562 33.98 1.46 -19.26
N ASN A 563 34.34 0.29 -18.73
CA ASN A 563 34.69 -0.87 -19.54
C ASN A 563 33.49 -1.65 -20.10
N LEU A 564 32.24 -1.34 -19.71
CA LEU A 564 31.07 -2.14 -20.09
C LEU A 564 30.86 -2.25 -21.60
N ILE A 565 31.04 -1.16 -22.34
CA ILE A 565 30.88 -1.14 -23.80
C ILE A 565 31.93 -2.07 -24.45
N LYS A 566 33.19 -1.97 -24.00
CA LYS A 566 34.28 -2.83 -24.47
C LYS A 566 33.99 -4.31 -24.19
N LEU A 567 33.57 -4.64 -22.96
CA LEU A 567 33.25 -6.00 -22.55
C LEU A 567 32.06 -6.57 -23.31
N ALA A 568 31.00 -5.78 -23.52
CA ALA A 568 29.86 -6.15 -24.34
C ALA A 568 30.28 -6.50 -25.77
N ASN A 569 31.09 -5.64 -26.40
CA ASN A 569 31.57 -5.84 -27.77
C ASN A 569 32.40 -7.11 -27.91
N ILE A 570 33.30 -7.40 -26.97
CA ILE A 570 34.10 -8.64 -26.95
C ILE A 570 33.19 -9.87 -26.87
N ALA A 571 32.10 -9.79 -26.11
CA ALA A 571 31.15 -10.87 -25.95
C ALA A 571 30.16 -11.02 -27.13
N GLY A 572 30.30 -10.22 -28.20
CA GLY A 572 29.39 -10.23 -29.36
C GLY A 572 28.04 -9.58 -29.07
N MET A 573 28.01 -8.66 -28.11
CA MET A 573 26.84 -7.91 -27.67
C MET A 573 27.07 -6.41 -27.87
N LYS A 574 26.00 -5.63 -27.72
CA LYS A 574 26.03 -4.16 -27.72
C LYS A 574 25.07 -3.61 -26.69
N ILE A 575 25.35 -2.41 -26.21
CA ILE A 575 24.47 -1.67 -25.31
C ILE A 575 23.67 -0.68 -26.17
N VAL A 576 22.36 -0.63 -25.97
CA VAL A 576 21.47 0.27 -26.69
C VAL A 576 20.60 1.04 -25.71
N ARG A 577 20.23 2.27 -26.08
CA ARG A 577 19.29 3.07 -25.30
C ARG A 577 17.88 2.50 -25.47
N MET A 578 17.16 2.34 -24.38
CA MET A 578 15.76 1.93 -24.46
C MET A 578 14.92 3.04 -25.11
N PRO A 579 13.93 2.70 -25.95
CA PRO A 579 13.08 3.71 -26.57
C PRO A 579 12.29 4.47 -25.51
N SER A 580 12.44 5.79 -25.48
CA SER A 580 11.62 6.71 -24.69
C SER A 580 10.35 7.04 -25.47
N TYR A 581 9.17 6.75 -24.89
CA TYR A 581 7.91 7.34 -25.39
C TYR A 581 7.78 8.76 -24.81
N GLU A 582 7.44 9.72 -25.66
CA GLU A 582 6.97 11.06 -25.26
C GLU A 582 5.65 10.98 -24.49
#